data_AF-A0A0P9NWX0-F1
#
_entry.id   AF-A0A0P9NWX0-F1
#
_cell.length_a   1.000
_cell.length_b   1.000
_cell.length_c   1.000
_cell.angle_alpha   90.00
_cell.angle_beta   90.00
_cell.angle_gamma   90.00
#
_symmetry.space_group_name_H-M   'P 1'
#
loop_
_entity.id
_entity.type
_entity.pdbx_description
1 polymer ?
#
loop_
_entity_poly.entity_id
_entity_poly.type
_entity_poly.pdbx_seq_one_letter_code
_entity_poly.pdbx_strand_id
1 'polypeptide(L)'
;MLYDLDYKYALGINTNLKLHAGYQQIANFSEANFADYGVGLVHHWWGFDWGLDWVTTKTRARELYMAEDDGHVRTTDGNRWVASISRTF
;
A
#
# COMPACT_ATOMS: atom_id res chain seq x y z
N MET A 1 7.73 -15.45 -7.31
CA MET A 1 6.29 -15.56 -7.63
C MET A 1 5.59 -14.32 -7.10
N LEU A 2 4.64 -13.74 -7.85
CA LEU A 2 3.91 -12.54 -7.44
C LEU A 2 2.41 -12.86 -7.43
N TYR A 3 1.75 -12.52 -6.32
CA TYR A 3 0.31 -12.55 -6.19
C TYR A 3 -0.16 -11.13 -5.91
N ASP A 4 -1.21 -10.72 -6.61
CA ASP A 4 -1.78 -9.39 -6.49
C ASP A 4 -3.31 -9.51 -6.53
N LEU A 5 -3.97 -8.85 -5.60
CA LEU A 5 -5.42 -8.82 -5.50
C LEU A 5 -5.89 -7.39 -5.24
N ASP A 6 -6.49 -6.81 -6.28
CA ASP A 6 -7.21 -5.55 -6.21
C ASP A 6 -8.72 -5.77 -6.18
N TYR A 7 -9.40 -5.05 -5.30
CA TYR A 7 -10.86 -5.00 -5.27
C TYR A 7 -11.37 -3.58 -5.15
N LYS A 8 -12.41 -3.25 -5.93
CA LYS A 8 -13.09 -1.96 -5.87
C LYS A 8 -14.56 -2.19 -5.55
N TYR A 9 -15.06 -1.46 -4.57
CA TYR A 9 -16.45 -1.53 -4.13
C TYR A 9 -17.07 -0.13 -4.09
N ALA A 10 -18.22 0.02 -4.75
CA ALA A 10 -18.98 1.26 -4.68
C ALA A 10 -19.70 1.36 -3.33
N LEU A 11 -19.25 2.26 -2.46
CA LEU A 11 -19.94 2.59 -1.21
C LEU A 11 -21.15 3.50 -1.44
N GLY A 12 -21.16 4.21 -2.57
CA GLY A 12 -22.24 5.05 -3.03
C GLY A 12 -21.96 5.59 -4.43
N ILE A 13 -22.82 6.48 -4.91
CA ILE A 13 -22.75 7.02 -6.28
C ILE A 13 -21.42 7.75 -6.53
N ASN A 14 -20.88 8.43 -5.52
CA ASN A 14 -19.68 9.25 -5.62
C ASN A 14 -18.50 8.72 -4.79
N THR A 15 -18.61 7.54 -4.15
CA THR A 15 -17.58 7.06 -3.23
C THR A 15 -17.24 5.60 -3.52
N ASN A 16 -15.95 5.34 -3.72
CA ASN A 16 -15.42 4.01 -3.94
C ASN A 16 -14.43 3.63 -2.83
N LEU A 17 -14.57 2.41 -2.32
CA LEU A 17 -13.57 1.72 -1.52
C LEU A 17 -12.63 0.96 -2.44
N LYS A 18 -11.33 1.07 -2.21
CA LYS A 18 -10.26 0.31 -2.85
C LYS A 18 -9.63 -0.58 -1.79
N LEU A 19 -9.48 -1.86 -2.08
CA LEU A 19 -8.73 -2.81 -1.27
C LEU A 19 -7.61 -3.40 -2.12
N HIS A 20 -6.44 -3.53 -1.54
CA HIS A 20 -5.26 -4.09 -2.18
C HIS A 20 -4.59 -5.09 -1.25
N ALA A 21 -4.16 -6.22 -1.79
CA ALA A 21 -3.32 -7.18 -1.08
C ALA A 21 -2.33 -7.82 -2.08
N GLY A 22 -1.05 -7.65 -1.82
CA GLY A 22 0.04 -8.21 -2.60
C GLY A 22 0.90 -9.16 -1.77
N TYR A 23 1.46 -10.16 -2.44
CA TYR A 23 2.47 -11.04 -1.87
C TYR A 23 3.53 -11.35 -2.92
N GLN A 24 4.77 -10.99 -2.61
CA GLN A 24 5.91 -11.23 -3.49
C GLN A 24 6.89 -12.21 -2.84
N GLN A 25 7.19 -13.27 -3.58
CA GLN A 25 8.20 -14.25 -3.24
C GLN A 25 9.43 -14.08 -4.13
N ILE A 26 10.59 -13.86 -3.50
CA ILE A 26 11.88 -13.75 -4.18
C ILE A 26 12.53 -15.13 -4.21
N ALA A 27 12.96 -15.58 -5.39
CA ALA A 27 13.63 -16.87 -5.54
C ALA A 27 14.99 -16.83 -4.82
N ASN A 28 15.31 -17.89 -4.08
CA ASN A 28 16.55 -18.06 -3.31
C ASN A 28 16.75 -17.13 -2.10
N PHE A 29 15.78 -16.24 -1.79
CA PHE A 29 15.85 -15.32 -0.65
C PHE A 29 14.49 -15.26 0.05
N SER A 30 14.18 -16.31 0.82
CA SER A 30 12.88 -16.46 1.46
C SER A 30 12.62 -15.43 2.57
N GLU A 31 13.68 -14.87 3.15
CA GLU A 31 13.60 -13.80 4.13
C GLU A 31 13.17 -12.45 3.52
N ALA A 32 13.41 -12.27 2.22
CA ALA A 32 13.05 -11.06 1.47
C ALA A 32 11.61 -11.11 0.90
N ASN A 33 10.84 -12.14 1.26
CA ASN A 33 9.44 -12.21 0.92
C ASN A 33 8.67 -11.14 1.70
N PHE A 34 7.83 -10.39 0.98
CA PHE A 34 7.02 -9.33 1.57
C PHE A 34 5.57 -9.47 1.17
N ALA A 35 4.69 -9.08 2.09
CA ALA A 35 3.28 -8.88 1.85
C ALA A 35 2.96 -7.41 2.01
N ASP A 36 2.10 -6.86 1.18
CA ASP A 36 1.59 -5.52 1.29
C ASP A 36 0.08 -5.49 1.24
N TYR A 37 -0.50 -4.54 1.96
CA TYR A 37 -1.93 -4.36 2.08
C TYR A 37 -2.26 -2.88 1.95
N GLY A 38 -3.36 -2.60 1.26
CA GLY A 38 -3.85 -1.25 1.05
C GLY A 38 -5.36 -1.17 1.26
N VAL A 39 -5.79 -0.06 1.88
CA VAL A 39 -7.20 0.32 1.99
C VAL A 39 -7.32 1.78 1.61
N GLY A 40 -8.18 2.07 0.64
CA GLY A 40 -8.33 3.40 0.07
C GLY A 40 -9.76 3.84 -0.09
N LEU A 41 -10.01 5.13 0.06
CA LEU A 41 -11.28 5.75 -0.29
C LEU A 41 -11.03 6.79 -1.37
N VAL A 42 -11.91 6.81 -2.37
CA VAL A 42 -11.97 7.87 -3.38
C VAL A 42 -13.37 8.46 -3.36
N HIS A 43 -13.46 9.77 -3.21
CA HIS A 43 -14.72 10.50 -3.24
C HIS A 43 -14.72 11.54 -4.37
N HIS A 44 -15.70 11.46 -5.27
CA HIS A 44 -15.87 12.40 -6.36
C HIS A 44 -16.73 13.59 -5.91
N TRP A 45 -16.13 14.79 -5.87
CA TRP A 45 -16.84 16.00 -5.50
C TRP A 45 -16.28 17.23 -6.23
N TRP A 46 -17.20 18.06 -6.73
CA TRP A 46 -16.90 19.31 -7.46
C TRP A 46 -16.01 19.11 -8.70
N GLY A 47 -16.10 17.94 -9.35
CA GLY A 47 -15.27 17.60 -10.51
C GLY A 47 -13.83 17.20 -10.14
N PHE A 48 -13.56 16.94 -8.87
CA PHE A 48 -12.30 16.40 -8.37
C PHE A 48 -12.52 15.04 -7.71
N ASP A 49 -11.52 14.18 -7.79
CA ASP A 49 -11.42 12.97 -7.01
C ASP A 49 -10.53 13.23 -5.80
N TRP A 50 -11.09 13.05 -4.61
CA TRP A 50 -10.41 13.16 -3.33
C TRP A 50 -10.06 11.76 -2.84
N GLY A 51 -8.78 11.47 -2.71
CA GLY A 51 -8.28 10.15 -2.31
C GLY A 51 -7.66 10.17 -0.91
N LEU A 52 -7.94 9.13 -0.12
CA LEU A 52 -7.20 8.81 1.09
C LEU A 52 -6.88 7.31 1.08
N ASP A 53 -5.60 6.98 1.06
CA ASP A 53 -5.10 5.62 1.01
C ASP A 53 -4.24 5.33 2.25
N TRP A 54 -4.48 4.19 2.88
CA TRP A 54 -3.61 3.60 3.88
C TRP A 54 -2.92 2.39 3.26
N VAL A 55 -1.59 2.34 3.35
CA VAL A 55 -0.79 1.22 2.87
C VAL A 55 0.13 0.73 3.97
N THR A 56 0.26 -0.58 4.10
CA THR A 56 1.20 -1.23 5.03
C THR A 56 1.94 -2.34 4.32
N THR A 57 3.21 -2.47 4.66
CA THR A 57 4.06 -3.59 4.28
C THR A 57 4.37 -4.43 5.51
N LYS A 58 4.19 -5.76 5.41
CA LYS A 58 4.67 -6.74 6.38
C LYS A 58 5.77 -7.58 5.74
N THR A 59 7.00 -7.41 6.20
CA THR A 59 8.13 -8.25 5.84
C THR A 59 8.24 -9.42 6.81
N ARG A 60 8.60 -10.62 6.32
CA ARG A 60 8.70 -11.82 7.17
C ARG A 60 9.98 -11.84 8.02
N ALA A 61 11.04 -11.17 7.56
CA ALA A 61 12.27 -10.96 8.31
C ALA A 61 12.46 -9.48 8.63
N ARG A 62 12.03 -9.07 9.82
CA ARG A 62 12.26 -7.70 10.36
C ARG A 62 13.77 -7.38 10.51
N GLU A 63 14.60 -8.42 10.47
CA GLU A 63 16.04 -8.40 10.74
C GLU A 63 16.88 -8.07 9.51
N LEU A 64 16.36 -8.30 8.29
CA LEU A 64 17.09 -8.13 7.03
C LEU A 64 16.74 -6.84 6.25
N TYR A 65 15.77 -6.07 6.75
CA TYR A 65 15.38 -4.76 6.20
C TYR A 65 15.76 -3.61 7.13
N MET A 66 16.75 -3.83 8.01
CA MET A 66 17.47 -2.77 8.69
C MET A 66 18.54 -2.25 7.73
N ALA A 67 18.22 -1.21 6.96
CA ALA A 67 19.27 -0.43 6.33
C ALA A 67 19.90 0.45 7.42
N GLU A 68 21.17 0.20 7.73
CA GLU A 68 21.97 1.05 8.61
C GLU A 68 22.37 2.29 7.82
N ASP A 69 21.76 3.43 8.15
CA ASP A 69 22.15 4.75 7.66
C ASP A 69 22.63 5.54 8.89
N ASP A 70 23.94 5.76 8.98
CA ASP A 70 24.59 6.63 9.97
C ASP A 70 24.11 6.42 11.42
N GLY A 71 24.13 5.17 11.88
CA GLY A 71 23.75 4.79 13.26
C GLY A 71 22.24 4.74 13.54
N HIS A 72 21.39 4.90 12.53
CA HIS A 72 19.94 4.80 12.65
C HIS A 72 19.38 3.64 11.82
N VAL A 73 18.72 2.69 12.49
CA VAL A 73 17.97 1.62 11.84
C VAL A 73 16.67 2.22 11.28
N ARG A 74 16.53 2.29 9.96
CA ARG A 74 15.25 2.64 9.31
C ARG A 74 14.49 1.39 8.90
N THR A 75 13.44 1.08 9.65
CA THR A 75 12.41 0.11 9.28
C THR A 75 11.65 0.60 8.04
N THR A 76 11.69 -0.19 6.95
CA THR A 76 10.93 0.07 5.70
C THR A 76 9.56 -0.60 5.74
N ASP A 77 9.33 -1.45 6.74
CA ASP A 77 8.03 -1.92 7.20
C ASP A 77 7.31 -0.81 7.96
N GLY A 78 6.08 -0.50 7.55
CA GLY A 78 5.30 0.52 8.26
C GLY A 78 4.02 0.94 7.57
N ASN A 79 3.14 1.50 8.39
CA ASN A 79 1.88 2.10 7.98
C ASN A 79 2.15 3.49 7.36
N ARG A 80 1.66 3.73 6.16
CA ARG A 80 1.70 5.04 5.50
C ARG A 80 0.30 5.47 5.12
N TRP A 81 0.04 6.76 5.26
CA TRP A 81 -1.16 7.41 4.76
C TRP A 81 -0.79 8.30 3.58
N VAL A 82 -1.59 8.23 2.52
CA VAL A 82 -1.43 9.03 1.30
C VAL A 82 -2.74 9.74 1.04
N ALA A 83 -2.70 11.07 1.06
CA ALA A 83 -3.82 11.90 0.62
C ALA A 83 -3.55 12.38 -0.81
N SER A 84 -4.57 12.36 -1.66
CA SER A 84 -4.46 12.79 -3.05
C SER A 84 -5.67 13.60 -3.50
N ILE A 85 -5.43 14.46 -4.48
CA ILE A 85 -6.48 15.18 -5.22
C ILE A 85 -6.15 15.08 -6.70
N SER A 86 -7.11 14.67 -7.52
CA SER A 86 -6.94 14.58 -8.97
C SER A 86 -8.16 15.11 -9.71
N ARG A 87 -7.94 15.51 -10.96
CA ARG A 87 -8.99 15.93 -11.89
C ARG A 87 -8.65 15.42 -13.28
N THR A 88 -9.58 14.72 -13.91
CA THR A 88 -9.46 14.30 -15.30
C THR A 88 -10.04 15.40 -16.20
N PHE A 89 -9.37 15.69 -17.32
CA PHE A 89 -9.76 16.71 -18.30
C PHE A 89 -10.17 16.06 -19.63
#